data_AF-A0A5J4STC4-F1
#
_entry.id   AF-A0A5J4STC4-F1
#
_cell.length_a   1.000
_cell.length_b   1.000
_cell.length_c   1.000
_cell.angle_alpha   90.00
_cell.angle_beta   90.00
_cell.angle_gamma   90.00
#
_symmetry.space_group_name_H-M   'P 1'
#
loop_
_entity.id
_entity.type
_entity.pdbx_description
1 polymer ?
#
loop_
_entity_poly.entity_id
_entity_poly.type
_entity_poly.pdbx_seq_one_letter_code
_entity_poly.pdbx_strand_id
1 'polypeptide(L)'
;MDAVISYLLEWLPTATIAIIAIGIICFVCWKAFEYHTGIQKTKEKVDNLPCEANKNVLDEVKKELKYLEKTVQSTNDIVTDIAKWIMRTDNNMINTLVKKQSPLKILPIGYLLLDKSNAKNAVDKYIDFLIGELEKENPQAPYDVEDKALTVLVKNTSHELFSEIKSFLYNSPETIKLIDPDTKDEKEIKLSMQIITKLMSIYLRDKYLELHPEIGNEKT
;
A
#
# COMPACT_ATOMS: atom_id res chain seq x y z
N MET A 1 -11.87 -14.08 99.89
CA MET A 1 -11.87 -14.38 98.44
C MET A 1 -11.37 -13.19 97.62
N ASP A 2 -10.88 -12.12 98.27
CA ASP A 2 -10.66 -10.82 97.63
C ASP A 2 -9.24 -10.63 97.06
N ALA A 3 -8.25 -11.35 97.58
CA ALA A 3 -6.86 -11.27 97.12
C ALA A 3 -6.64 -11.94 95.74
N VAL A 4 -7.37 -13.02 95.45
CA VAL A 4 -7.27 -13.73 94.17
C VAL A 4 -8.01 -12.96 93.07
N ILE A 5 -9.14 -12.34 93.41
CA ILE A 5 -9.97 -11.55 92.48
C ILE A 5 -9.26 -10.22 92.12
N SER A 6 -8.60 -9.57 93.08
CA SER A 6 -7.81 -8.35 92.81
C SER A 6 -6.60 -8.61 91.92
N TYR A 7 -5.87 -9.72 92.14
CA TYR A 7 -4.74 -10.12 91.30
C TYR A 7 -5.16 -10.50 89.87
N LEU A 8 -6.35 -11.09 89.70
CA LEU A 8 -6.96 -11.38 88.40
C LEU A 8 -7.38 -10.10 87.65
N LEU A 9 -7.90 -9.09 88.36
CA LEU A 9 -8.28 -7.79 87.81
C LEU A 9 -7.09 -6.92 87.38
N GLU A 10 -5.93 -7.09 88.02
CA GLU A 10 -4.71 -6.33 87.73
C GLU A 10 -3.96 -6.85 86.48
N TRP A 11 -4.11 -8.15 86.14
CA TRP A 11 -3.51 -8.79 84.97
C TRP A 11 -4.42 -8.83 83.73
N LEU A 12 -5.72 -8.57 83.90
CA LEU A 12 -6.72 -8.47 82.82
C LEU A 12 -6.35 -7.44 81.71
N PRO A 13 -5.81 -6.24 82.01
CA PRO A 13 -5.43 -5.26 81.00
C PRO A 13 -4.24 -5.73 80.13
N THR A 14 -3.26 -6.41 80.72
CA THR A 14 -2.07 -6.87 80.00
C THR A 14 -2.33 -8.14 79.20
N ALA A 15 -3.15 -9.06 79.73
CA ALA A 15 -3.60 -10.24 79.01
C ALA A 15 -4.46 -9.90 77.78
N THR A 16 -5.35 -8.90 77.88
CA THR A 16 -6.17 -8.44 76.75
C THR A 16 -5.33 -7.79 75.64
N ILE A 17 -4.35 -6.96 75.98
CA ILE A 17 -3.41 -6.38 75.00
C ILE A 17 -2.60 -7.47 74.28
N ALA A 18 -2.13 -8.50 75.01
CA ALA A 18 -1.39 -9.61 74.42
C ALA A 18 -2.26 -10.42 73.42
N ILE A 19 -3.53 -10.66 73.74
CA ILE A 19 -4.47 -11.36 72.85
C ILE A 19 -4.73 -10.55 71.58
N ILE A 20 -4.91 -9.22 71.69
CA ILE A 20 -5.10 -8.34 70.53
C ILE A 20 -3.84 -8.34 69.65
N ALA A 21 -2.65 -8.26 70.25
CA ALA A 21 -1.39 -8.31 69.51
C ALA A 21 -1.22 -9.63 68.74
N ILE A 22 -1.53 -10.77 69.36
CA ILE A 22 -1.51 -12.08 68.70
C ILE A 22 -2.54 -12.15 67.56
N GLY A 23 -3.75 -11.62 67.78
CA GLY A 23 -4.79 -11.57 66.76
C GLY A 23 -4.37 -10.75 65.53
N ILE A 24 -3.74 -9.59 65.74
CA ILE A 24 -3.20 -8.76 64.65
C ILE A 24 -2.09 -9.50 63.90
N ILE A 25 -1.16 -10.14 64.60
CA ILE A 25 -0.08 -10.92 63.98
C ILE A 25 -0.65 -12.06 63.13
N CYS A 26 -1.61 -12.83 63.65
CA CYS A 26 -2.27 -13.89 62.91
C CYS A 26 -3.00 -13.38 61.67
N PHE A 27 -3.68 -12.22 61.76
CA PHE A 27 -4.38 -11.60 60.63
C PHE A 27 -3.40 -11.15 59.54
N VAL A 28 -2.28 -10.52 59.91
CA VAL A 28 -1.23 -10.12 58.98
C VAL A 28 -0.59 -11.33 58.31
N CYS A 29 -0.30 -12.40 59.07
CA CYS A 29 0.23 -13.65 58.53
C CYS A 29 -0.74 -14.31 57.53
N TRP A 30 -2.05 -14.33 57.83
CA TRP A 30 -3.06 -14.83 56.90
C TRP A 30 -3.06 -14.01 55.60
N LYS A 31 -3.13 -12.68 55.72
CA LYS A 31 -3.13 -11.79 54.54
C LYS A 31 -1.87 -11.93 53.69
N ALA A 32 -0.70 -12.08 54.32
CA ALA A 32 0.56 -12.33 53.63
C ALA A 32 0.56 -13.68 52.90
N PHE A 33 0.02 -14.74 53.53
CA PHE A 33 -0.10 -16.07 52.92
C PHE A 33 -1.07 -16.09 51.73
N GLU A 34 -2.22 -15.43 51.86
CA GLU A 34 -3.20 -15.28 50.78
C GLU A 34 -2.60 -14.52 49.57
N TYR A 35 -1.83 -13.47 49.83
CA TYR A 35 -1.14 -12.71 48.79
C TYR A 35 -0.05 -13.54 48.10
N HIS A 36 0.77 -14.28 48.87
CA HIS A 36 1.83 -15.12 48.33
C HIS A 36 1.28 -16.26 47.46
N THR A 37 0.18 -16.90 47.89
CA THR A 37 -0.48 -17.96 47.12
C THR A 37 -1.15 -17.42 45.84
N GLY A 38 -1.69 -16.20 45.86
CA GLY A 38 -2.21 -15.52 44.67
C GLY A 38 -1.12 -15.21 43.64
N ILE A 39 0.05 -14.75 44.10
CA ILE A 39 1.21 -14.50 43.23
C ILE A 39 1.74 -15.80 42.63
N GLN A 40 1.89 -16.87 43.42
CA GLN A 40 2.35 -18.16 42.91
C GLN A 40 1.43 -18.72 41.82
N LYS A 41 0.11 -18.70 42.03
CA LYS A 41 -0.86 -19.15 41.02
C LYS A 41 -0.81 -18.32 39.73
N THR A 42 -0.57 -17.01 39.85
CA THR A 42 -0.45 -16.13 38.70
C THR A 42 0.86 -16.38 37.96
N LYS A 43 1.96 -16.53 38.69
CA LYS A 43 3.27 -16.86 38.14
C LYS A 43 3.24 -18.21 37.41
N GLU A 44 2.63 -19.22 38.01
CA GLU A 44 2.49 -20.56 37.41
C GLU A 44 1.62 -20.53 36.15
N LYS A 45 0.56 -19.71 36.10
CA LYS A 45 -0.21 -19.50 34.86
C LYS A 45 0.59 -18.80 33.78
N VAL A 46 1.40 -17.79 34.15
CA VAL A 46 2.25 -17.03 33.22
C VAL A 46 3.41 -17.89 32.70
N ASP A 47 4.07 -18.65 33.56
CA ASP A 47 5.16 -19.56 33.20
C ASP A 47 4.67 -20.73 32.33
N ASN A 48 3.41 -21.12 32.45
CA ASN A 48 2.77 -22.13 31.61
C ASN A 48 2.16 -21.58 30.30
N LEU A 49 2.26 -20.27 30.02
CA LEU A 49 1.84 -19.74 28.73
C LEU A 49 2.83 -20.20 27.64
N PRO A 50 2.36 -20.71 26.49
CA PRO A 50 3.22 -21.16 25.40
C PRO A 50 3.75 -19.98 24.58
N CYS A 51 4.40 -19.01 25.24
CA CYS A 51 4.90 -17.78 24.62
C CYS A 51 5.95 -18.05 23.54
N GLU A 52 6.81 -19.04 23.74
CA GLU A 52 7.86 -19.41 22.78
C GLU A 52 7.27 -20.09 21.54
N ALA A 53 6.29 -20.98 21.71
CA ALA A 53 5.55 -21.56 20.59
C ALA A 53 4.81 -20.48 19.78
N ASN A 54 4.16 -19.53 20.46
CA ASN A 54 3.49 -18.40 19.80
C ASN A 54 4.48 -17.51 19.05
N LYS A 55 5.69 -17.28 19.59
CA LYS A 55 6.73 -16.52 18.90
C LYS A 55 7.20 -17.21 17.63
N ASN A 56 7.40 -18.53 17.67
CA ASN A 56 7.81 -19.31 16.50
C ASN A 56 6.75 -19.25 15.39
N VAL A 57 5.47 -19.39 15.76
CA VAL A 57 4.34 -19.24 14.82
C VAL A 57 4.30 -17.83 14.22
N LEU A 58 4.48 -16.78 15.03
CA LEU A 58 4.53 -15.41 14.54
C LEU A 58 5.70 -15.16 13.58
N ASP A 59 6.88 -15.72 13.88
CA ASP A 59 8.06 -15.62 13.02
C ASP A 59 7.89 -16.38 11.70
N GLU A 60 7.20 -17.53 11.72
CA GLU A 60 6.84 -18.29 10.53
C GLU A 60 5.84 -17.54 9.65
N VAL A 61 4.73 -17.07 10.23
CA VAL A 61 3.74 -16.24 9.53
C VAL A 61 4.40 -15.00 8.92
N LYS A 62 5.32 -14.35 9.64
CA LYS A 62 6.07 -13.19 9.11
C LYS A 62 6.94 -13.55 7.91
N LYS A 63 7.57 -14.72 7.90
CA LYS A 63 8.35 -15.21 6.74
C LYS A 63 7.43 -15.52 5.57
N GLU A 64 6.31 -16.18 5.80
CA GLU A 64 5.32 -16.48 4.76
C GLU A 64 4.75 -15.21 4.15
N LEU A 65 4.38 -14.21 4.97
CA LEU A 65 3.91 -12.92 4.48
C LEU A 65 4.97 -12.22 3.61
N LYS A 66 6.24 -12.26 4.01
CA LYS A 66 7.34 -11.69 3.21
C LYS A 66 7.54 -12.43 1.88
N TYR A 67 7.36 -13.75 1.88
CA TYR A 67 7.44 -14.55 0.65
C TYR A 67 6.25 -14.29 -0.26
N LEU A 68 5.05 -14.17 0.31
CA LEU A 68 3.83 -13.84 -0.40
C LEU A 68 3.92 -12.46 -1.03
N GLU A 69 4.38 -11.45 -0.29
CA GLU A 69 4.61 -10.10 -0.79
C GLU A 69 5.55 -10.10 -2.02
N LYS A 70 6.69 -10.81 -1.92
CA LYS A 70 7.60 -10.97 -3.06
C LYS A 70 6.97 -11.67 -4.26
N THR A 71 6.19 -12.72 -4.01
CA THR A 71 5.53 -13.50 -5.07
C THR A 71 4.45 -12.66 -5.77
N VAL A 72 3.67 -11.90 -5.00
CA VAL A 72 2.66 -10.98 -5.53
C VAL A 72 3.32 -9.87 -6.33
N GLN A 73 4.39 -9.27 -5.83
CA GLN A 73 5.16 -8.25 -6.56
C GLN A 73 5.70 -8.80 -7.88
N SER A 74 6.36 -9.96 -7.86
CA SER A 74 6.87 -10.62 -9.06
C SER A 74 5.77 -10.96 -10.06
N THR A 75 4.62 -11.44 -9.58
CA THR A 75 3.47 -11.74 -10.45
C THR A 75 2.93 -10.47 -11.09
N ASN A 76 2.83 -9.38 -10.33
CA ASN A 76 2.38 -8.08 -10.83
C ASN A 76 3.33 -7.54 -11.92
N ASP A 77 4.64 -7.71 -11.74
CA ASP A 77 5.64 -7.32 -12.75
C ASP A 77 5.48 -8.16 -14.03
N ILE A 78 5.33 -9.49 -13.91
CA ILE A 78 5.10 -10.37 -15.07
C ILE A 78 3.80 -9.99 -15.82
N VAL A 79 2.71 -9.75 -15.09
CA VAL A 79 1.43 -9.34 -15.69
C VAL A 79 1.56 -7.98 -16.38
N THR A 80 2.30 -7.06 -15.79
CA THR A 80 2.60 -5.75 -16.39
C THR A 80 3.40 -5.90 -17.68
N ASP A 81 4.42 -6.76 -17.69
CA ASP A 81 5.22 -7.04 -18.88
C ASP A 81 4.39 -7.71 -19.98
N ILE A 82 3.49 -8.63 -19.65
CA ILE A 82 2.55 -9.23 -20.61
C ILE A 82 1.62 -8.16 -21.18
N ALA A 83 1.06 -7.28 -20.35
CA ALA A 83 0.19 -6.19 -20.81
C ALA A 83 0.94 -5.27 -21.77
N LYS A 84 2.17 -4.88 -21.43
CA LYS A 84 3.06 -4.09 -22.30
C LYS A 84 3.39 -4.82 -23.60
N TRP A 85 3.65 -6.13 -23.54
CA TRP A 85 3.93 -6.93 -24.72
C TRP A 85 2.72 -7.01 -25.66
N ILE A 86 1.50 -7.18 -25.14
CA ILE A 86 0.26 -7.14 -25.93
C ILE A 86 0.13 -5.77 -26.62
N MET A 87 0.34 -4.68 -25.88
CA MET A 87 0.29 -3.31 -26.42
C MET A 87 1.34 -3.06 -27.52
N ARG A 88 2.54 -3.65 -27.39
CA ARG A 88 3.61 -3.57 -28.40
C ARG A 88 3.36 -4.45 -29.61
N THR A 89 2.78 -5.63 -29.41
CA THR A 89 2.57 -6.61 -30.48
C THR A 89 1.46 -6.15 -31.42
N ASP A 90 0.45 -5.46 -30.90
CA ASP A 90 -0.57 -4.79 -31.70
C ASP A 90 -0.11 -3.41 -32.20
N ASN A 91 1.05 -3.36 -32.88
CA ASN A 91 1.64 -2.11 -33.38
C ASN A 91 0.71 -1.33 -34.32
N ASN A 92 -0.26 -1.98 -34.98
CA ASN A 92 -1.23 -1.31 -35.84
C ASN A 92 -2.29 -0.53 -35.05
N MET A 93 -2.45 -0.82 -33.76
CA MET A 93 -3.48 -0.25 -32.89
C MET A 93 -3.34 1.26 -32.68
N ILE A 94 -2.12 1.80 -32.69
CA ILE A 94 -1.84 3.20 -32.36
C ILE A 94 -1.18 4.00 -33.49
N ASN A 95 -0.84 3.40 -34.62
CA ASN A 95 -0.09 4.08 -35.71
C ASN A 95 -0.83 5.29 -36.28
N THR A 96 -2.16 5.33 -36.19
CA THR A 96 -2.99 6.49 -36.56
C THR A 96 -2.87 7.64 -35.55
N LEU A 97 -2.49 7.35 -34.31
CA LEU A 97 -2.50 8.27 -33.17
C LEU A 97 -1.10 8.73 -32.75
N VAL A 98 -0.06 7.97 -33.13
CA VAL A 98 1.33 8.26 -32.77
C VAL A 98 2.25 8.13 -33.97
N LYS A 99 3.25 8.99 -34.04
CA LYS A 99 4.34 8.89 -34.99
C LYS A 99 5.40 7.92 -34.46
N LYS A 100 5.69 6.88 -35.24
CA LYS A 100 6.71 5.87 -34.95
C LYS A 100 8.12 6.45 -35.15
N GLN A 101 8.58 7.20 -34.17
CA GLN A 101 9.96 7.64 -33.97
C GLN A 101 10.35 7.34 -32.52
N SER A 102 11.63 7.23 -32.18
CA SER A 102 12.07 7.07 -30.79
C SER A 102 12.60 8.41 -30.28
N PRO A 103 12.07 8.95 -29.18
CA PRO A 103 10.89 8.50 -28.44
C PRO A 103 9.57 8.78 -29.22
N LEU A 104 8.51 8.02 -28.95
CA LEU A 104 7.23 8.13 -29.69
C LEU A 104 6.63 9.53 -29.56
N LYS A 105 5.98 10.06 -30.60
CA LYS A 105 5.31 11.36 -30.52
C LYS A 105 3.82 11.24 -30.80
N ILE A 106 2.98 11.81 -29.95
CA ILE A 106 1.53 11.87 -30.17
C ILE A 106 1.24 12.76 -31.39
N LEU A 107 0.39 12.29 -32.30
CA LEU A 107 -0.13 13.08 -33.42
C LEU A 107 -1.31 13.93 -32.96
N PRO A 108 -1.70 15.00 -33.68
CA PRO A 108 -2.83 15.85 -33.27
C PRO A 108 -4.15 15.09 -33.06
N ILE A 109 -4.43 14.08 -33.89
CA ILE A 109 -5.58 13.18 -33.70
C ILE A 109 -5.49 12.35 -32.41
N GLY A 110 -4.29 12.01 -31.94
CA GLY A 110 -4.07 11.37 -30.64
C GLY A 110 -4.38 12.28 -29.47
N TYR A 111 -4.06 13.58 -29.56
CA TYR A 111 -4.46 14.57 -28.56
C TYR A 111 -5.98 14.76 -28.52
N LEU A 112 -6.67 14.74 -29.67
CA LEU A 112 -8.14 14.74 -29.70
C LEU A 112 -8.74 13.58 -28.92
N LEU A 113 -8.17 12.36 -29.06
CA LEU A 113 -8.63 11.21 -28.30
C LEU A 113 -8.34 11.36 -26.80
N LEU A 114 -7.16 11.86 -26.42
CA LEU A 114 -6.82 12.12 -25.02
C LEU A 114 -7.78 13.12 -24.36
N ASP A 115 -8.14 14.18 -25.07
CA ASP A 115 -9.07 15.19 -24.56
C ASP A 115 -10.49 14.63 -24.48
N LYS A 116 -10.96 13.95 -25.54
CA LYS A 116 -12.31 13.38 -25.59
C LYS A 116 -12.56 12.30 -24.54
N SER A 117 -11.52 11.55 -24.18
CA SER A 117 -11.57 10.53 -23.12
C SER A 117 -11.31 11.09 -21.71
N ASN A 118 -11.08 12.40 -21.59
CA ASN A 118 -10.62 13.09 -20.38
C ASN A 118 -9.29 12.57 -19.80
N ALA A 119 -8.57 11.74 -20.55
CA ALA A 119 -7.35 11.08 -20.11
C ALA A 119 -6.21 12.08 -19.90
N LYS A 120 -6.14 13.14 -20.69
CA LYS A 120 -5.17 14.23 -20.46
C LYS A 120 -5.37 14.88 -19.09
N ASN A 121 -6.61 15.25 -18.77
CA ASN A 121 -6.97 15.87 -17.50
C ASN A 121 -6.73 14.91 -16.33
N ALA A 122 -6.96 13.61 -16.51
CA ALA A 122 -6.62 12.61 -15.51
C ALA A 122 -5.11 12.59 -15.21
N VAL A 123 -4.25 12.60 -16.24
CA VAL A 123 -2.78 12.67 -16.02
C VAL A 123 -2.41 13.98 -15.34
N ASP A 124 -2.92 15.12 -15.82
CA ASP A 124 -2.63 16.45 -15.26
C ASP A 124 -3.08 16.55 -13.79
N LYS A 125 -4.25 15.99 -13.44
CA LYS A 125 -4.80 16.01 -12.07
C LYS A 125 -3.96 15.19 -11.09
N TYR A 126 -3.42 14.06 -11.53
CA TYR A 126 -2.64 13.14 -10.69
C TYR A 126 -1.14 13.21 -11.00
N ILE A 127 -0.67 14.33 -11.56
CA ILE A 127 0.71 14.44 -12.07
C ILE A 127 1.74 14.21 -10.96
N ASP A 128 1.59 14.84 -9.80
CA ASP A 128 2.53 14.70 -8.68
C ASP A 128 2.67 13.24 -8.22
N PHE A 129 1.54 12.53 -8.15
CA PHE A 129 1.52 11.10 -7.84
C PHE A 129 2.26 10.28 -8.91
N LEU A 130 1.95 10.52 -10.18
CA LEU A 130 2.54 9.77 -11.30
C LEU A 130 4.04 10.04 -11.47
N ILE A 131 4.47 11.28 -11.28
CA ILE A 131 5.89 11.65 -11.27
C ILE A 131 6.60 10.99 -10.10
N GLY A 132 6.02 11.01 -8.90
CA GLY A 132 6.59 10.31 -7.73
C GLY A 132 6.70 8.80 -7.92
N GLU A 133 5.77 8.16 -8.63
CA GLU A 133 5.89 6.74 -9.02
C GLU A 133 7.00 6.51 -10.07
N LEU A 134 7.16 7.43 -11.02
CA LEU A 134 8.24 7.39 -12.02
C LEU A 134 9.63 7.56 -11.40
N GLU A 135 9.77 8.48 -10.44
CA GLU A 135 11.04 8.71 -9.74
C GLU A 135 11.52 7.45 -8.99
N LYS A 136 10.59 6.67 -8.41
CA LYS A 136 10.92 5.39 -7.76
C LYS A 136 11.50 4.36 -8.72
N GLU A 137 11.13 4.42 -10.00
CA GLU A 137 11.66 3.56 -11.05
C GLU A 137 13.05 4.01 -11.55
N ASN A 138 13.49 5.23 -11.17
CA ASN A 138 14.81 5.81 -11.45
C ASN A 138 15.28 5.65 -12.92
N PRO A 139 14.49 6.11 -13.91
CA PRO A 139 14.86 6.00 -15.32
C PRO A 139 16.11 6.84 -15.63
N GLN A 140 17.01 6.33 -16.50
CA GLN A 140 18.29 7.00 -16.79
C GLN A 140 18.34 7.58 -18.22
N ALA A 141 17.60 6.99 -19.16
CA ALA A 141 17.53 7.46 -20.55
C ALA A 141 16.09 7.80 -20.97
N PRO A 142 15.88 8.61 -22.03
CA PRO A 142 14.54 8.94 -22.53
C PRO A 142 13.71 7.71 -22.91
N TYR A 143 14.36 6.67 -23.41
CA TYR A 143 13.73 5.38 -23.69
C TYR A 143 13.24 4.68 -22.42
N ASP A 144 14.03 4.76 -21.33
CA ASP A 144 13.63 4.21 -20.03
C ASP A 144 12.42 4.96 -19.50
N VAL A 145 12.41 6.30 -19.59
CA VAL A 145 11.24 7.10 -19.17
C VAL A 145 9.98 6.66 -19.93
N GLU A 146 10.07 6.41 -21.24
CA GLU A 146 8.93 5.91 -22.01
C GLU A 146 8.44 4.54 -21.52
N ASP A 147 9.35 3.60 -21.28
CA ASP A 147 9.02 2.26 -20.78
C ASP A 147 8.42 2.30 -19.37
N LYS A 148 9.00 3.11 -18.50
CA LYS A 148 8.59 3.26 -17.09
C LYS A 148 7.27 4.04 -16.96
N ALA A 149 7.03 5.05 -17.79
CA ALA A 149 5.75 5.77 -17.78
C ALA A 149 4.58 4.85 -18.11
N LEU A 150 4.76 3.93 -19.06
CA LEU A 150 3.76 2.92 -19.36
C LEU A 150 3.58 1.93 -18.20
N THR A 151 4.68 1.50 -17.58
CA THR A 151 4.67 0.60 -16.43
C THR A 151 3.88 1.20 -15.25
N VAL A 152 4.15 2.45 -14.90
CA VAL A 152 3.47 3.18 -13.82
C VAL A 152 1.96 3.23 -14.07
N LEU A 153 1.53 3.56 -15.29
CA LEU A 153 0.11 3.62 -15.61
C LEU A 153 -0.58 2.24 -15.58
N VAL A 154 0.08 1.20 -16.10
CA VAL A 154 -0.47 -0.17 -16.07
C VAL A 154 -0.63 -0.67 -14.63
N LYS A 155 0.39 -0.48 -13.78
CA LYS A 155 0.34 -0.84 -12.35
C LYS A 155 -0.79 -0.12 -11.60
N ASN A 156 -1.17 1.07 -12.06
CA ASN A 156 -2.19 1.91 -11.44
C ASN A 156 -3.54 1.91 -12.17
N THR A 157 -3.84 0.92 -13.02
CA THR A 157 -5.12 0.87 -13.77
C THR A 157 -6.35 0.81 -12.85
N SER A 158 -6.21 0.31 -11.62
CA SER A 158 -7.27 0.29 -10.60
C SER A 158 -7.41 1.60 -9.82
N HIS A 159 -6.45 2.52 -9.94
CA HIS A 159 -6.49 3.82 -9.28
C HIS A 159 -7.65 4.67 -9.80
N GLU A 160 -8.11 5.62 -8.98
CA GLU A 160 -9.21 6.53 -9.33
C GLU A 160 -8.93 7.40 -10.55
N LEU A 161 -7.66 7.55 -10.93
CA LEU A 161 -7.25 8.28 -12.14
C LEU A 161 -7.85 7.67 -13.42
N PHE A 162 -8.16 6.37 -13.41
CA PHE A 162 -8.78 5.68 -14.54
C PHE A 162 -10.32 5.67 -14.50
N SER A 163 -10.96 6.23 -13.48
CA SER A 163 -12.43 6.19 -13.34
C SER A 163 -13.13 6.87 -14.52
N GLU A 164 -12.63 8.02 -14.95
CA GLU A 164 -13.21 8.77 -16.08
C GLU A 164 -12.96 8.07 -17.42
N ILE A 165 -11.76 7.49 -17.61
CA ILE A 165 -11.45 6.69 -18.80
C ILE A 165 -12.34 5.44 -18.88
N LYS A 166 -12.53 4.73 -17.76
CA LYS A 166 -13.42 3.56 -17.68
C LYS A 166 -14.86 3.95 -18.01
N SER A 167 -15.34 5.07 -17.46
CA SER A 167 -16.67 5.60 -17.75
C SER A 167 -16.82 5.98 -19.22
N PHE A 168 -15.81 6.65 -19.80
CA PHE A 168 -15.79 7.00 -21.22
C PHE A 168 -15.88 5.77 -22.10
N LEU A 169 -15.07 4.73 -21.86
CA LEU A 169 -15.09 3.50 -22.64
C LEU A 169 -16.40 2.72 -22.48
N TYR A 170 -16.96 2.67 -21.28
CA TYR A 170 -18.23 2.00 -21.02
C TYR A 170 -19.39 2.63 -21.78
N ASN A 171 -19.39 3.97 -21.90
CA ASN A 171 -20.46 4.73 -22.54
C ASN A 171 -20.20 5.05 -24.02
N SER A 172 -19.06 4.63 -24.58
CA SER A 172 -18.69 4.88 -25.98
C SER A 172 -18.96 3.66 -26.86
N PRO A 173 -19.24 3.86 -28.16
CA PRO A 173 -19.24 2.76 -29.11
C PRO A 173 -17.84 2.12 -29.19
N GLU A 174 -17.76 0.87 -29.67
CA GLU A 174 -16.48 0.15 -29.85
C GLU A 174 -15.49 0.96 -30.70
N THR A 175 -16.01 1.75 -31.65
CA THR A 175 -15.20 2.53 -32.58
C THR A 175 -15.73 3.95 -32.68
N ILE A 176 -14.84 4.94 -32.71
CA ILE A 176 -15.18 6.34 -32.92
C ILE A 176 -14.53 6.88 -34.19
N LYS A 177 -15.18 7.88 -34.78
CA LYS A 177 -14.65 8.65 -35.90
C LYS A 177 -14.05 9.94 -35.35
N LEU A 178 -12.79 10.21 -35.69
CA LEU A 178 -12.11 11.46 -35.42
C LEU A 178 -11.60 12.05 -36.73
N ILE A 179 -11.69 13.36 -36.88
CA ILE A 179 -11.13 14.07 -38.03
C ILE A 179 -9.73 14.52 -37.63
N ASP A 180 -8.72 14.12 -38.41
CA ASP A 180 -7.35 14.54 -38.19
C ASP A 180 -7.24 16.08 -38.37
N PRO A 181 -6.78 16.83 -37.35
CA PRO A 181 -6.61 18.27 -37.46
C PRO A 181 -5.68 18.70 -38.61
N ASP A 182 -4.65 17.89 -38.90
CA ASP A 182 -3.60 18.22 -39.87
C ASP A 182 -4.02 17.81 -41.28
N THR A 183 -4.45 16.56 -41.47
CA THR A 183 -4.76 16.04 -42.82
C THR A 183 -6.20 16.27 -43.25
N LYS A 184 -7.10 16.62 -42.32
CA LYS A 184 -8.55 16.72 -42.51
C LYS A 184 -9.24 15.40 -42.89
N ASP A 185 -8.52 14.28 -42.83
CA ASP A 185 -9.10 12.96 -43.08
C ASP A 185 -9.94 12.50 -41.88
N GLU A 186 -11.07 11.87 -42.16
CA GLU A 186 -11.77 11.07 -41.15
C GLU A 186 -11.01 9.76 -40.94
N LYS A 187 -10.67 9.46 -39.69
CA LYS A 187 -10.08 8.19 -39.27
C LYS A 187 -11.00 7.50 -38.27
N GLU A 188 -11.11 6.21 -38.44
CA GLU A 188 -11.87 5.33 -37.57
C GLU A 188 -10.93 4.68 -36.55
N ILE A 189 -11.23 4.85 -35.26
CA ILE A 189 -10.37 4.43 -34.15
C ILE A 189 -11.16 3.49 -33.25
N LYS A 190 -10.70 2.25 -33.16
CA LYS A 190 -11.21 1.27 -32.21
C LYS A 190 -10.79 1.69 -30.81
N LEU A 191 -11.74 1.87 -29.90
CA LEU A 191 -11.47 2.27 -28.53
C LEU A 191 -11.04 1.08 -27.68
N SER A 192 -10.04 1.31 -26.84
CA SER A 192 -9.61 0.34 -25.83
C SER A 192 -8.91 1.04 -24.67
N MET A 193 -8.87 0.39 -23.51
CA MET A 193 -8.07 0.84 -22.38
C MET A 193 -6.59 0.95 -22.79
N GLN A 194 -6.10 0.00 -23.58
CA GLN A 194 -4.71 -0.09 -23.99
C GLN A 194 -4.25 1.12 -24.82
N ILE A 195 -5.08 1.57 -25.77
CA ILE A 195 -4.76 2.74 -26.61
C ILE A 195 -4.67 4.00 -25.76
N ILE A 196 -5.69 4.22 -24.92
CA ILE A 196 -5.76 5.42 -24.09
C ILE A 196 -4.61 5.43 -23.09
N THR A 197 -4.34 4.30 -22.41
CA THR A 197 -3.19 4.15 -21.50
C THR A 197 -1.86 4.39 -22.22
N LYS A 198 -1.69 3.93 -23.46
CA LYS A 198 -0.46 4.20 -24.23
C LYS A 198 -0.31 5.68 -24.56
N LEU A 199 -1.37 6.38 -24.95
CA LEU A 199 -1.33 7.83 -25.15
C LEU A 199 -1.02 8.58 -23.85
N MET A 200 -1.65 8.19 -22.74
CA MET A 200 -1.33 8.72 -21.41
C MET A 200 0.13 8.52 -21.06
N SER A 201 0.73 7.36 -21.39
CA SER A 201 2.15 7.08 -21.09
C SER A 201 3.10 8.00 -21.84
N ILE A 202 2.79 8.33 -23.10
CA ILE A 202 3.62 9.24 -23.89
C ILE A 202 3.48 10.66 -23.34
N TYR A 203 2.27 11.08 -22.98
CA TYR A 203 2.02 12.39 -22.37
C TYR A 203 2.71 12.53 -21.00
N LEU A 204 2.62 11.51 -20.14
CA LEU A 204 3.30 11.47 -18.85
C LEU A 204 4.83 11.50 -19.00
N ARG A 205 5.38 10.75 -19.96
CA ARG A 205 6.82 10.79 -20.28
C ARG A 205 7.25 12.21 -20.65
N ASP A 206 6.48 12.89 -21.51
CA ASP A 206 6.81 14.26 -21.92
C ASP A 206 6.80 15.21 -20.73
N LYS A 207 5.81 15.10 -19.84
CA LYS A 207 5.75 15.87 -18.59
C LYS A 207 6.93 15.59 -17.67
N TYR A 208 7.37 14.34 -17.58
CA TYR A 208 8.54 13.96 -16.79
C TYR A 208 9.83 14.53 -17.38
N LEU A 209 10.04 14.42 -18.69
CA LEU A 209 11.22 14.95 -19.37
C LEU A 209 11.28 16.48 -19.35
N GLU A 210 10.13 17.17 -19.30
CA GLU A 210 10.05 18.62 -19.07
C GLU A 210 10.61 19.01 -17.68
N LEU A 211 10.39 18.17 -16.66
CA LEU A 211 10.89 18.37 -15.29
C LEU A 211 12.34 17.92 -15.10
N HIS A 212 12.78 16.94 -15.90
CA HIS A 212 14.09 16.30 -15.84
C HIS A 212 14.89 16.49 -17.15
N PRO A 213 15.26 17.74 -17.51
CA PRO A 213 15.97 18.02 -18.74
C PRO A 213 17.35 17.36 -18.83
N GLU A 214 17.92 16.92 -17.71
CA GLU A 214 19.17 16.15 -17.62
C GLU A 214 19.08 14.77 -18.29
N ILE A 215 17.90 14.15 -18.30
CA ILE A 215 17.67 12.84 -18.93
C ILE A 215 17.42 13.01 -20.44
N GLY A 216 16.75 14.09 -20.83
CA GLY A 216 16.37 14.37 -22.22
C GLY A 216 17.52 14.78 -23.15
N ASN A 217 18.66 15.22 -22.59
CA ASN A 217 19.75 15.86 -23.33
C ASN A 217 21.01 14.98 -23.51
N GLU A 218 20.94 13.65 -23.35
CA GLU A 218 22.04 12.80 -23.80
C GLU A 218 22.20 12.92 -25.32
N LYS A 219 23.30 13.59 -25.68
CA LYS A 219 23.73 13.96 -27.03
C LYS A 219 23.53 12.83 -28.03
N THR A 220 22.75 13.10 -29.07
CA THR A 220 22.94 12.52 -30.41
C THR A 220 24.39 12.60 -30.85
#